data_AF-D5STJ0-F1
#
_entry.id   AF-D5STJ0-F1
#
_cell.length_a   1.000
_cell.length_b   1.000
_cell.length_c   1.000
_cell.angle_alpha   90.00
_cell.angle_beta   90.00
_cell.angle_gamma   90.00
#
_symmetry.space_group_name_H-M   'P 1'
#
loop_
_entity.id
_entity.type
_entity.pdbx_description
1 polymer ?
#
loop_
_entity_poly.entity_id
_entity_poly.type
_entity_poly.pdbx_seq_one_letter_code
_entity_poly.pdbx_strand_id
1 'polypeptide(L)'
;MSIKIGFRVTGMFFGSAKPIVVEIDNPKSSVRDVMLKVSKLVEEGGVPGVESFIFSPRNPSDAETLSSITIKYSEGPNGVYSPGTYHLEENLMGNPILAFQFYHFRANMQQVNNNNRTNTFGEPIEDIFKDGDIIIWRQIAILQAPNGLRQVESLAVKEIDSLKRANLI
;
A
#
# COMPACT_ATOMS: atom_id res chain seq x y z
N MET A 1 4.87 -8.88 -22.87
CA MET A 1 5.34 -7.50 -22.67
C MET A 1 5.27 -7.27 -21.17
N SER A 2 6.40 -7.00 -20.53
CA SER A 2 6.41 -6.64 -19.11
C SER A 2 6.05 -5.16 -18.94
N ILE A 3 5.42 -4.82 -17.83
CA ILE A 3 5.11 -3.44 -17.41
C ILE A 3 5.77 -3.13 -16.08
N LYS A 4 6.08 -1.87 -15.83
CA LYS A 4 6.66 -1.37 -14.59
C LYS A 4 5.58 -0.74 -13.74
N ILE A 5 5.46 -1.19 -12.50
CA ILE A 5 4.49 -0.70 -11.53
C ILE A 5 5.24 -0.13 -10.33
N GLY A 6 4.90 1.10 -9.93
CA GLY A 6 5.34 1.67 -8.67
C GLY A 6 4.55 1.09 -7.50
N PHE A 7 5.22 0.72 -6.41
CA PHE A 7 4.61 0.21 -5.20
C PHE A 7 5.11 0.97 -3.97
N ARG A 8 4.19 1.32 -3.07
CA ARG A 8 4.52 1.98 -1.81
C ARG A 8 3.57 1.56 -0.69
N VAL A 9 4.09 1.54 0.53
CA VAL A 9 3.27 1.57 1.76
C VAL A 9 3.45 2.93 2.42
N THR A 10 2.35 3.53 2.88
CA THR A 10 2.31 4.80 3.61
C THR A 10 1.97 4.53 5.07
N GLY A 11 2.59 5.27 6.00
CA GLY A 11 2.55 5.01 7.45
C GLY A 11 3.79 4.25 7.97
N MET A 12 4.42 3.46 7.12
CA MET A 12 5.80 3.00 7.24
C MET A 12 6.46 3.37 5.93
N PHE A 13 7.52 4.17 5.88
CA PHE A 13 8.11 4.69 4.62
C PHE A 13 8.82 3.58 3.81
N PHE A 14 8.09 2.54 3.45
CA PHE A 14 8.57 1.44 2.65
C PHE A 14 8.82 1.91 1.22
N GLY A 15 10.09 1.88 0.83
CA GLY A 15 10.54 2.36 -0.48
C GLY A 15 11.15 3.76 -0.51
N SER A 16 11.32 4.44 0.64
CA SER A 16 11.69 5.87 0.71
C SER A 16 10.53 6.80 0.29
N ALA A 17 10.82 8.05 -0.04
CA ALA A 17 9.82 9.00 -0.51
C ALA A 17 9.26 8.64 -1.90
N LYS A 18 10.00 7.83 -2.69
CA LYS A 18 9.63 7.37 -4.03
C LYS A 18 9.08 5.93 -3.99
N PRO A 19 8.18 5.52 -4.90
CA PRO A 19 7.72 4.13 -5.00
C PRO A 19 8.86 3.16 -5.39
N ILE A 20 8.82 1.93 -4.88
CA ILE A 20 9.63 0.81 -5.39
C ILE A 20 9.06 0.40 -6.74
N VAL A 21 9.92 0.24 -7.76
CA VAL A 21 9.46 -0.19 -9.09
C VAL A 21 9.57 -1.70 -9.19
N VAL A 22 8.49 -2.37 -9.53
CA VAL A 22 8.44 -3.81 -9.81
C VAL A 22 8.04 -4.09 -11.25
N GLU A 23 8.62 -5.14 -11.83
CA GLU A 23 8.30 -5.58 -13.20
C GLU A 23 7.26 -6.72 -13.16
N ILE A 24 6.15 -6.51 -13.87
CA ILE A 24 5.01 -7.42 -13.95
C ILE A 24 4.89 -7.94 -15.38
N ASP A 25 4.95 -9.27 -15.53
CA ASP A 25 4.98 -9.93 -16.85
C ASP A 25 3.59 -10.01 -17.51
N ASN A 26 2.53 -9.95 -16.70
CA ASN A 26 1.14 -10.01 -17.15
C ASN A 26 0.37 -8.76 -16.68
N PRO A 27 -0.07 -7.88 -17.59
CA PRO A 27 -0.79 -6.65 -17.21
C PRO A 27 -2.16 -6.92 -16.56
N LYS A 28 -2.71 -8.14 -16.67
CA LYS A 28 -3.94 -8.57 -15.98
C LYS A 28 -3.69 -9.10 -14.55
N SER A 29 -2.47 -8.99 -14.04
CA SER A 29 -2.14 -9.35 -12.65
C SER A 29 -2.96 -8.53 -11.65
N SER A 30 -3.19 -9.13 -10.48
CA SER A 30 -3.87 -8.50 -9.35
C SER A 30 -2.93 -7.65 -8.49
N VAL A 31 -3.47 -6.82 -7.59
CA VAL A 31 -2.67 -6.12 -6.57
C VAL A 31 -1.89 -7.10 -5.70
N ARG A 32 -2.46 -8.27 -5.42
CA ARG A 32 -1.78 -9.34 -4.67
C ARG A 32 -0.53 -9.83 -5.40
N ASP A 33 -0.60 -9.99 -6.72
CA ASP A 33 0.55 -10.42 -7.51
C ASP A 33 1.67 -9.37 -7.50
N VAL A 34 1.30 -8.08 -7.53
CA VAL A 34 2.25 -6.97 -7.35
C VAL A 34 2.94 -7.08 -5.98
N MET A 35 2.19 -7.29 -4.90
CA MET A 35 2.76 -7.47 -3.56
C MET A 35 3.63 -8.72 -3.41
N LEU A 36 3.26 -9.84 -4.05
CA LEU A 36 4.11 -11.04 -4.10
C LEU A 36 5.43 -10.76 -4.82
N LYS A 37 5.39 -10.04 -5.94
CA LYS A 37 6.61 -9.62 -6.67
C LYS A 37 7.49 -8.69 -5.83
N VAL A 38 6.89 -7.79 -5.04
CA VAL A 38 7.62 -6.94 -4.09
C VAL A 38 8.30 -7.79 -3.00
N SER A 39 7.59 -8.75 -2.38
CA SER A 39 8.17 -9.68 -1.40
C SER A 39 9.40 -10.37 -1.96
N LYS A 40 9.28 -10.92 -3.17
CA LYS A 40 10.37 -11.59 -3.86
C LYS A 40 11.56 -10.65 -4.16
N LEU A 41 11.29 -9.42 -4.62
CA LEU A 41 12.34 -8.43 -4.87
C LEU A 41 13.11 -8.08 -3.59
N VAL A 42 12.43 -8.02 -2.44
CA VAL A 42 13.07 -7.80 -1.14
C VAL A 42 13.92 -8.99 -0.72
N GLU A 43 13.38 -10.21 -0.85
CA GLU A 43 14.12 -11.46 -0.55
C GLU A 43 15.41 -11.59 -1.39
N GLU A 44 15.39 -11.09 -2.62
CA GLU A 44 16.54 -11.04 -3.53
C GLU A 44 17.50 -9.86 -3.26
N GLY A 45 17.20 -9.02 -2.25
CA GLY A 45 18.03 -7.86 -1.88
C GLY A 45 17.90 -6.66 -2.82
N GLY A 46 16.87 -6.62 -3.67
CA GLY A 46 16.64 -5.55 -4.64
C GLY A 46 16.12 -4.24 -4.04
N VAL A 47 15.79 -4.23 -2.74
CA VAL A 47 15.34 -3.03 -2.01
C VAL A 47 16.35 -2.71 -0.90
N PRO A 48 17.22 -1.70 -1.06
CA PRO A 48 18.23 -1.34 -0.07
C PRO A 48 17.62 -1.03 1.31
N GLY A 49 18.27 -1.53 2.37
CA GLY A 49 17.87 -1.30 3.76
C GLY A 49 16.69 -2.16 4.25
N VAL A 50 16.05 -2.94 3.37
CA VAL A 50 14.92 -3.82 3.71
C VAL A 50 15.38 -5.28 3.70
N GLU A 51 15.17 -5.99 4.81
CA GLU A 51 15.45 -7.42 4.92
C GLU A 51 14.24 -8.30 4.58
N SER A 52 13.03 -7.85 4.91
CA SER A 52 11.81 -8.60 4.59
C SER A 52 10.60 -7.69 4.41
N PHE A 53 9.72 -8.12 3.52
CA PHE A 53 8.40 -7.56 3.32
C PHE A 53 7.40 -8.72 3.28
N ILE A 54 6.55 -8.81 4.30
CA ILE A 54 5.58 -9.89 4.47
C ILE A 54 4.20 -9.26 4.56
N PHE A 55 3.22 -9.86 3.91
CA PHE A 55 1.83 -9.44 4.04
C PHE A 55 0.94 -10.66 4.20
N SER A 56 -0.08 -10.53 5.05
CA SER A 56 -0.98 -11.62 5.38
C SER A 56 -2.41 -11.26 5.00
N PRO A 57 -3.18 -12.20 4.42
CA PRO A 57 -4.61 -12.03 4.30
C PRO A 57 -5.29 -12.20 5.67
N ARG A 58 -6.52 -11.70 5.80
CA ARG A 58 -7.35 -11.85 7.01
C ARG A 58 -7.70 -13.29 7.29
N ASN A 59 -7.92 -14.06 6.23
CA ASN A 59 -8.21 -15.47 6.33
C ASN A 59 -7.43 -16.20 5.21
N PRO A 60 -6.66 -17.25 5.52
CA PRO A 60 -5.96 -18.02 4.48
C PRO A 60 -6.89 -18.57 3.38
N SER A 61 -8.16 -18.82 3.70
CA SER A 61 -9.17 -19.27 2.73
C SER A 61 -9.90 -18.13 2.01
N ASP A 62 -9.90 -16.93 2.57
CA ASP A 62 -10.38 -15.69 1.94
C ASP A 62 -9.17 -14.76 1.76
N ALA A 63 -8.31 -15.19 0.82
CA ALA A 63 -7.08 -14.53 0.43
C ALA A 63 -7.32 -13.20 -0.29
N GLU A 64 -8.57 -12.74 -0.35
CA GLU A 64 -8.96 -11.51 -1.00
C GLU A 64 -8.83 -10.30 -0.08
N THR A 65 -8.69 -10.45 1.24
CA THR A 65 -8.61 -9.28 2.15
C THR A 65 -7.28 -9.20 2.88
N LEU A 66 -6.55 -8.09 2.76
CA LEU A 66 -5.32 -7.80 3.53
C LEU A 66 -5.64 -7.57 5.01
N SER A 67 -4.85 -8.16 5.91
CA SER A 67 -4.97 -7.95 7.36
C SER A 67 -3.74 -7.34 8.00
N SER A 68 -2.55 -7.63 7.48
CA SER A 68 -1.31 -7.07 8.00
C SER A 68 -0.21 -6.94 6.97
N ILE A 69 0.68 -5.99 7.21
CA ILE A 69 1.95 -5.80 6.52
C ILE A 69 3.04 -5.74 7.58
N THR A 70 4.05 -6.58 7.44
CA THR A 70 5.24 -6.60 8.29
C THR A 70 6.46 -6.27 7.44
N ILE A 71 7.31 -5.37 7.94
CA ILE A 71 8.52 -4.94 7.24
C ILE A 71 9.68 -4.97 8.22
N LYS A 72 10.78 -5.59 7.83
CA LYS A 72 12.02 -5.58 8.60
C LYS A 72 13.07 -4.75 7.90
N TYR A 73 13.59 -3.74 8.59
CA TYR A 73 14.68 -2.90 8.09
C TYR A 73 16.01 -3.33 8.72
N SER A 74 17.03 -3.56 7.88
CA SER A 74 18.43 -3.62 8.31
C SER A 74 18.96 -2.20 8.56
N GLU A 75 18.49 -1.25 7.76
CA GLU A 75 18.76 0.18 7.86
C GLU A 75 17.49 0.93 7.48
N GLY A 76 17.02 1.83 8.34
CA GLY A 76 15.79 2.54 8.05
C GLY A 76 15.95 3.54 6.91
N PRO A 77 14.91 3.75 6.10
CA PRO A 77 14.97 4.63 4.93
C PRO A 77 15.30 6.07 5.37
N ASN A 78 16.42 6.59 4.85
CA ASN A 78 16.92 7.95 5.12
C ASN A 78 17.06 8.29 6.61
N GLY A 79 17.30 7.30 7.48
CA GLY A 79 17.41 7.51 8.94
C GLY A 79 16.10 7.87 9.64
N VAL A 80 14.95 7.78 8.96
CA VAL A 80 13.63 8.10 9.54
C VAL A 80 13.14 7.00 10.48
N TYR A 81 13.52 5.75 10.21
CA TYR A 81 13.21 4.60 11.07
C TYR A 81 14.50 4.01 11.64
N SER A 82 14.43 3.52 12.86
CA SER A 82 15.48 2.66 13.40
C SER A 82 15.47 1.30 12.69
N PRO A 83 16.60 0.60 12.59
CA PRO A 83 16.59 -0.82 12.23
C PRO A 83 15.65 -1.62 13.13
N GLY A 84 14.98 -2.63 12.57
CA GLY A 84 14.03 -3.47 13.32
C GLY A 84 12.81 -3.90 12.51
N THR A 85 11.92 -4.62 13.19
CA THR A 85 10.67 -5.13 12.60
C THR A 85 9.52 -4.21 12.95
N TYR A 86 8.75 -3.84 11.95
CA TYR A 86 7.57 -2.99 12.06
C TYR A 86 6.35 -3.74 11.54
N HIS A 87 5.23 -3.58 12.24
CA HIS A 87 3.99 -4.28 11.95
C HIS A 87 2.86 -3.25 11.78
N LEU A 88 2.16 -3.31 10.67
CA LEU A 88 0.86 -2.68 10.48
C LEU A 88 -0.19 -3.76 10.48
N GLU A 89 -1.15 -3.65 11.37
CA GLU A 89 -2.24 -4.62 11.51
C GLU A 89 -3.58 -3.89 11.48
N GLU A 90 -4.57 -4.51 10.85
CA GLU A 90 -5.93 -4.01 10.89
C GLU A 90 -6.54 -4.21 12.29
N ASN A 91 -7.23 -3.19 12.80
CA ASN A 91 -7.99 -3.27 14.04
C ASN A 91 -9.38 -2.66 13.83
N LEU A 92 -10.35 -3.53 13.49
CA LEU A 92 -11.73 -3.13 13.24
C LEU A 92 -12.61 -3.01 14.49
N MET A 93 -12.08 -3.44 15.64
CA MET A 93 -12.81 -3.44 16.92
C MET A 93 -12.35 -2.30 17.84
N GLY A 94 -11.25 -1.63 17.51
CA GLY A 94 -10.68 -0.52 18.29
C GLY A 94 -11.35 0.83 18.01
N ASN A 95 -11.00 1.82 18.85
CA ASN A 95 -11.26 3.23 18.59
C ASN A 95 -9.94 4.02 18.75
N PRO A 96 -9.38 4.59 17.67
CA PRO A 96 -9.89 4.53 16.29
C PRO A 96 -9.88 3.11 15.70
N ILE A 97 -10.76 2.88 14.72
CA ILE A 97 -10.63 1.72 13.83
C ILE A 97 -9.39 1.93 12.97
N LEU A 98 -8.51 0.94 12.92
CA LEU A 98 -7.40 0.91 11.97
C LEU A 98 -7.79 0.05 10.78
N ALA A 99 -7.85 0.63 9.59
CA ALA A 99 -8.24 -0.05 8.36
C ALA A 99 -7.17 0.12 7.28
N PHE A 100 -6.97 -0.90 6.44
CA PHE A 100 -6.15 -0.74 5.23
C PHE A 100 -6.97 -0.24 4.05
N GLN A 101 -6.33 0.56 3.22
CA GLN A 101 -6.84 1.02 1.95
C GLN A 101 -5.71 0.99 0.93
N PHE A 102 -6.03 0.68 -0.32
CA PHE A 102 -5.10 0.92 -1.42
C PHE A 102 -5.64 1.91 -2.44
N TYR A 103 -4.72 2.58 -3.11
CA TYR A 103 -4.97 3.53 -4.17
C TYR A 103 -4.23 3.06 -5.41
N HIS A 104 -4.88 3.13 -6.57
CA HIS A 104 -4.28 2.86 -7.87
C HIS A 104 -4.30 4.14 -8.70
N PHE A 105 -3.13 4.61 -9.10
CA PHE A 105 -2.95 5.76 -9.97
C PHE A 105 -2.37 5.33 -11.31
N ARG A 106 -2.78 6.01 -12.37
CA ARG A 106 -2.09 5.99 -13.66
C ARG A 106 -0.79 6.79 -13.58
N ALA A 107 0.10 6.59 -14.55
CA ALA A 107 1.34 7.36 -14.69
C ALA A 107 1.13 8.89 -14.73
N ASN A 108 -0.04 9.36 -15.18
CA ASN A 108 -0.42 10.78 -15.19
C ASN A 108 -1.04 11.26 -13.86
N MET A 109 -0.95 10.46 -12.79
CA MET A 109 -1.51 10.74 -11.46
C MET A 109 -3.04 10.81 -11.39
N GLN A 110 -3.75 10.31 -12.41
CA GLN A 110 -5.19 10.10 -12.34
C GLN A 110 -5.48 8.84 -11.51
N GLN A 111 -6.35 8.97 -10.51
CA GLN A 111 -6.80 7.83 -9.72
C GLN A 111 -7.75 6.95 -10.54
N VAL A 112 -7.54 5.63 -10.48
CA VAL A 112 -8.30 4.62 -11.23
C VAL A 112 -9.42 4.01 -10.39
N ASN A 113 -9.12 3.61 -9.15
CA ASN A 113 -10.11 3.02 -8.26
C ASN A 113 -10.92 4.11 -7.56
N ASN A 114 -12.24 4.10 -7.73
CA ASN A 114 -13.15 5.08 -7.11
C ASN A 114 -13.53 4.72 -5.67
N ASN A 115 -13.42 3.43 -5.29
CA ASN A 115 -13.66 2.95 -3.95
C ASN A 115 -12.36 2.88 -3.16
N ASN A 116 -12.02 3.95 -2.45
CA ASN A 116 -10.86 3.98 -1.56
C ASN A 116 -11.04 3.09 -0.32
N ARG A 117 -12.10 2.27 -0.23
CA ARG A 117 -12.53 1.59 1.00
C ARG A 117 -12.06 0.14 1.11
N THR A 118 -11.37 -0.39 0.11
CA THR A 118 -11.09 -1.81 0.04
C THR A 118 -9.68 -2.11 0.55
N ASN A 119 -9.64 -2.91 1.62
CA ASN A 119 -8.51 -3.76 1.97
C ASN A 119 -8.53 -5.05 1.13
N THR A 120 -9.32 -5.10 0.06
CA THR A 120 -9.61 -6.29 -0.73
C THR A 120 -8.73 -6.32 -1.99
N PHE A 121 -7.83 -7.29 -2.10
CA PHE A 121 -7.04 -7.64 -3.28
C PHE A 121 -7.88 -7.99 -4.51
N GLY A 122 -9.11 -8.48 -4.29
CA GLY A 122 -10.01 -9.00 -5.31
C GLY A 122 -11.04 -7.99 -5.85
N GLU A 123 -11.05 -6.74 -5.39
CA GLU A 123 -11.89 -5.73 -6.05
C GLU A 123 -11.41 -5.63 -7.50
N PRO A 124 -12.28 -5.85 -8.51
CA PRO A 124 -11.86 -5.79 -9.89
C PRO A 124 -11.33 -4.38 -10.11
N ILE A 125 -10.02 -4.26 -10.30
CA ILE A 125 -9.52 -3.15 -11.06
C ILE A 125 -10.09 -3.41 -12.45
N GLU A 126 -11.25 -2.82 -12.74
CA GLU A 126 -11.96 -2.99 -14.01
C GLU A 126 -11.07 -2.63 -15.21
N ASP A 127 -9.94 -1.97 -14.94
CA ASP A 127 -9.00 -1.45 -15.91
C ASP A 127 -7.60 -2.05 -15.68
N ILE A 128 -7.13 -2.81 -16.67
CA ILE A 128 -5.84 -3.52 -16.73
C ILE A 128 -4.68 -2.61 -16.28
N PHE A 129 -3.67 -3.14 -15.58
CA PHE A 129 -2.48 -2.37 -15.21
C PHE A 129 -1.75 -1.87 -16.47
N LYS A 130 -1.30 -0.62 -16.42
CA LYS A 130 -0.54 0.04 -17.48
C LYS A 130 0.87 0.35 -17.00
N ASP A 131 1.78 0.50 -17.94
CA ASP A 131 3.16 0.86 -17.64
C ASP A 131 3.22 2.23 -16.94
N GLY A 132 3.98 2.30 -15.84
CA GLY A 132 4.11 3.48 -15.00
C GLY A 132 2.98 3.71 -14.01
N ASP A 133 2.00 2.80 -13.91
CA ASP A 133 0.98 2.86 -12.86
C ASP A 133 1.60 2.72 -11.46
N ILE A 134 0.89 3.23 -10.45
CA ILE A 134 1.35 3.26 -9.06
C ILE A 134 0.27 2.69 -8.14
N ILE A 135 0.67 1.76 -7.26
CA ILE A 135 -0.13 1.23 -6.17
C ILE A 135 0.40 1.74 -4.83
N ILE A 136 -0.49 2.31 -4.02
CA ILE A 136 -0.16 2.83 -2.70
C ILE A 136 -1.07 2.16 -1.67
N TRP A 137 -0.48 1.42 -0.74
CA TRP A 137 -1.17 0.94 0.45
C TRP A 137 -1.04 1.94 1.60
N ARG A 138 -2.10 2.07 2.38
CA ARG A 138 -2.17 2.96 3.55
C ARG A 138 -2.95 2.30 4.68
N GLN A 139 -2.44 2.41 5.90
CA GLN A 139 -3.26 2.22 7.10
C GLN A 139 -3.87 3.56 7.50
N ILE A 140 -5.19 3.60 7.65
CA ILE A 140 -5.93 4.78 8.09
C ILE A 140 -6.55 4.55 9.47
N ALA A 141 -6.64 5.62 10.24
CA ALA A 141 -7.39 5.67 11.48
C ALA A 141 -8.77 6.30 11.22
N ILE A 142 -9.84 5.53 11.45
CA ILE A 142 -11.22 5.98 11.33
C ILE A 142 -11.76 6.19 12.74
N LEU A 143 -11.97 7.46 13.09
CA LEU A 143 -12.67 7.82 14.32
C LEU A 143 -14.16 7.51 14.17
N GLN A 144 -14.72 6.74 15.10
CA GLN A 144 -16.17 6.63 15.21
C GLN A 144 -16.67 7.88 15.95
N ALA A 145 -17.55 8.67 15.33
CA ALA A 145 -18.18 9.78 16.02
C ALA A 145 -19.02 9.23 17.20
N PRO A 146 -19.18 9.99 18.30
CA PRO A 146 -19.92 9.54 19.50
C PRO A 146 -21.37 9.08 19.24
N ASN A 147 -21.93 9.41 18.06
CA ASN A 147 -23.33 9.18 17.71
C ASN A 147 -23.49 8.20 16.52
N GLY A 148 -22.46 7.44 16.14
CA GLY A 148 -22.54 6.49 15.01
C GLY A 148 -22.60 7.13 13.62
N LEU A 149 -22.58 8.46 13.52
CA LEU A 149 -22.47 9.18 12.25
C LEU A 149 -21.02 9.13 11.75
N ARG A 150 -20.74 8.29 10.75
CA ARG A 150 -19.45 8.26 10.04
C ARG A 150 -19.21 9.60 9.32
N GLN A 151 -18.59 10.57 9.98
CA GLN A 151 -17.92 11.68 9.28
C GLN A 151 -16.57 11.17 8.78
N VAL A 152 -16.55 10.70 7.54
CA VAL A 152 -15.30 10.42 6.83
C VAL A 152 -14.85 11.73 6.20
N GLU A 153 -14.13 12.57 6.95
CA GLU A 153 -13.23 13.50 6.27
C GLU A 153 -12.10 12.66 5.69
N SER A 154 -12.11 12.47 4.38
CA SER A 154 -11.08 11.74 3.66
C SER A 154 -9.72 12.46 3.81
N LEU A 155 -8.95 12.04 4.82
CA LEU A 155 -7.55 12.44 5.02
C LEU A 155 -6.67 12.04 3.82
N ALA A 156 -7.17 11.19 2.91
CA ALA A 156 -6.51 10.84 1.66
C ALA A 156 -6.36 12.05 0.71
N VAL A 157 -7.34 12.95 0.67
CA VAL A 157 -7.28 14.13 -0.20
C VAL A 157 -6.23 15.13 0.33
N LYS A 158 -6.19 15.36 1.65
CA LYS A 158 -5.21 16.27 2.28
C LYS A 158 -3.76 15.76 2.16
N GLU A 159 -3.55 14.45 2.18
CA GLU A 159 -2.21 13.86 2.09
C GLU A 159 -1.72 13.72 0.63
N ILE A 160 -2.60 13.41 -0.33
CA ILE A 160 -2.24 13.47 -1.77
C ILE A 160 -1.83 14.89 -2.16
N ASP A 161 -2.55 15.91 -1.69
CA ASP A 161 -2.17 17.30 -1.93
C ASP A 161 -0.85 17.68 -1.26
N SER A 162 -0.52 17.05 -0.13
CA SER A 162 0.75 17.26 0.57
C SER A 162 1.90 16.55 -0.15
N LEU A 163 1.68 15.34 -0.67
CA LEU A 163 2.65 14.57 -1.45
C LEU A 163 2.94 15.22 -2.81
N LYS A 164 1.89 15.73 -3.49
CA LYS A 164 2.02 16.55 -4.71
C LYS A 164 2.79 17.85 -4.44
N ARG A 165 2.50 18.53 -3.32
CA ARG A 165 3.24 19.75 -2.92
C ARG A 165 4.71 19.49 -2.59
N ALA A 166 5.04 18.28 -2.14
CA ALA A 166 6.39 17.89 -1.77
C ALA A 166 7.21 17.28 -2.94
N ASN A 167 6.65 17.17 -4.16
CA ASN A 167 7.27 16.46 -5.30
C ASN A 167 7.71 15.02 -4.97
N LEU A 168 6.98 14.36 -4.08
CA LEU A 168 7.24 12.96 -3.70
C LEU A 168 6.41 11.97 -4.52
N ILE A 169 5.42 12.49 -5.24
CA ILE A 169 4.67 11.89 -6.34
C ILE A 169 4.31 13.00 -7.33
#